data_AF-A0A9C9K000-F1
#
_entry.id   AF-A0A9C9K000-F1
#
_cell.length_a   1.000
_cell.length_b   1.000
_cell.length_c   1.000
_cell.angle_alpha   90.00
_cell.angle_beta   90.00
_cell.angle_gamma   90.00
#
_symmetry.space_group_name_H-M   'P 1'
#
loop_
_entity.id
_entity.type
_entity.pdbx_description
1 polymer ?
#
loop_
_entity_poly.entity_id
_entity_poly.type
_entity_poly.pdbx_seq_one_letter_code
_entity_poly.pdbx_strand_id
1 'polypeptide(L)' 'MKVLYKYILKNFLRYLILCLGVLVFIYIIINLFDNLGKYLAKNARLMDIFIYYLYLTPSYIVLLIPVASI' A
#
# COMPACT_ATOMS: atom_id res chain seq x y z
N MET A 1 23.47 -23.62 9.98
CA MET A 1 22.73 -23.06 8.84
C MET A 1 21.42 -22.33 9.22
N LYS A 2 20.63 -22.77 10.21
CA LYS A 2 19.35 -22.11 10.60
C LYS A 2 19.45 -20.62 10.97
N VAL A 3 20.55 -20.19 11.58
CA VAL A 3 20.77 -18.79 12.00
C VAL A 3 20.90 -17.86 10.79
N LEU A 4 21.64 -18.29 9.76
CA LEU A 4 21.85 -17.51 8.54
C LEU A 4 20.53 -17.31 7.78
N TYR A 5 19.74 -18.37 7.60
CA TYR A 5 18.40 -18.29 6.98
C TYR A 5 17.47 -17.35 7.74
N LYS A 6 17.44 -17.43 9.08
CA LYS A 6 16.62 -16.53 9.90
C LYS A 6 17.04 -15.06 9.74
N TYR A 7 18.34 -14.80 9.63
CA TYR A 7 18.87 -13.45 9.44
C TYR A 7 18.53 -12.88 8.06
N ILE A 8 18.77 -13.65 7.00
CA ILE A 8 18.46 -13.27 5.62
C ILE A 8 16.94 -13.03 5.47
N LEU A 9 16.12 -13.95 5.97
CA LEU A 9 14.67 -13.82 5.91
C LEU A 9 14.17 -12.59 6.68
N LYS A 10 14.70 -12.33 7.88
CA LYS A 10 14.34 -11.13 8.65
C LYS A 10 14.68 -9.85 7.92
N ASN A 11 15.87 -9.78 7.32
CA ASN A 11 16.27 -8.61 6.54
C ASN A 11 15.42 -8.45 5.28
N PHE A 12 15.18 -9.53 4.54
CA PHE A 12 14.31 -9.51 3.37
C PHE A 12 12.90 -9.03 3.71
N LEU A 13 12.25 -9.59 4.73
CA LEU A 13 10.92 -9.13 5.16
C LEU A 13 10.91 -7.67 5.58
N ARG A 14 11.99 -7.19 6.24
CA ARG A 14 12.09 -5.78 6.64
C ARG A 14 12.09 -4.87 5.42
N TYR A 15 12.88 -5.18 4.39
CA TYR A 15 12.92 -4.39 3.17
C TYR A 15 11.65 -4.53 2.34
N LEU A 16 11.07 -5.73 2.26
CA LEU A 16 9.83 -5.98 1.55
C LEU A 16 8.66 -5.18 2.15
N ILE A 17 8.54 -5.13 3.47
CA ILE A 17 7.50 -4.33 4.14
C ILE A 17 7.70 -2.82 3.88
N LEU A 18 8.95 -2.34 3.90
CA LEU A 18 9.25 -0.94 3.62
C LEU A 18 8.92 -0.58 2.16
N CYS A 19 9.35 -1.40 1.20
CA CYS A 19 9.04 -1.18 -0.22
C CYS A 19 7.53 -1.26 -0.49
N LEU A 20 6.84 -2.27 0.06
CA LEU A 20 5.38 -2.37 -0.04
C LEU A 20 4.69 -1.16 0.53
N GLY A 21 5.09 -0.69 1.71
CA GLY A 21 4.51 0.49 2.34
C GLY A 21 4.63 1.74 1.47
N VAL A 22 5.82 1.98 0.90
CA VAL A 22 6.06 3.12 0.00
C VAL A 22 5.23 3.00 -1.28
N LEU A 23 5.20 1.82 -1.91
CA LEU A 23 4.44 1.60 -3.14
C LEU A 23 2.94 1.78 -2.93
N VAL A 24 2.38 1.19 -1.87
CA VAL A 24 0.96 1.33 -1.52
C VAL A 24 0.63 2.78 -1.23
N PHE A 25 1.48 3.49 -0.50
CA PHE A 25 1.28 4.90 -0.19
C PHE A 25 1.25 5.77 -1.46
N ILE A 26 2.21 5.59 -2.37
CA ILE A 26 2.23 6.31 -3.65
C ILE A 26 0.98 5.98 -4.46
N TYR A 27 0.58 4.71 -4.51
CA TYR A 27 -0.61 4.27 -5.26
C TYR A 27 -1.90 4.89 -4.71
N ILE A 28 -2.05 4.96 -3.39
CA ILE A 28 -3.17 5.62 -2.73
C ILE A 28 -3.20 7.11 -3.08
N ILE A 29 -2.06 7.79 -3.04
CA ILE A 29 -1.98 9.21 -3.39
C ILE A 29 -2.41 9.43 -4.84
N ILE A 30 -1.85 8.68 -5.80
CA ILE A 30 -2.19 8.81 -7.22
C ILE A 30 -3.70 8.61 -7.41
N ASN A 31 -4.25 7.54 -6.83
CA ASN A 31 -5.67 7.24 -6.94
C ASN A 31 -6.56 8.30 -6.28
N LEU A 32 -6.12 8.87 -5.16
CA LEU A 32 -6.81 9.97 -4.49
C LEU A 32 -6.90 11.16 -5.42
N PHE A 33 -5.77 11.62 -5.96
CA PHE A 33 -5.72 12.76 -6.87
C PHE A 33 -6.57 12.54 -8.13
N ASP A 34 -6.56 11.34 -8.72
CA ASP A 34 -7.40 11.00 -9.87
C ASP A 34 -8.91 11.08 -9.57
N ASN A 35 -9.30 10.80 -8.32
CA ASN A 35 -10.71 10.79 -7.91
C ASN A 35 -11.13 12.04 -7.11
N LEU A 36 -10.20 12.95 -6.76
CA LEU A 36 -10.48 14.18 -6.00
C LEU A 36 -11.64 14.97 -6.62
N GLY A 37 -11.65 15.15 -7.94
CA GLY A 37 -12.73 15.85 -8.64
C GLY A 37 -14.11 15.20 -8.44
N LYS A 38 -14.18 13.87 -8.38
CA LYS A 38 -15.43 13.13 -8.13
C LYS A 38 -15.85 13.21 -6.67
N TYR A 39 -14.91 13.19 -5.73
CA TYR A 39 -15.19 13.32 -4.30
C TYR A 39 -15.74 14.70 -3.96
N LEU A 40 -15.14 15.75 -4.53
CA LEU A 40 -15.61 17.13 -4.41
C LEU A 40 -17.00 17.32 -5.02
N ALA A 41 -17.23 16.78 -6.23
CA ALA A 41 -18.53 16.89 -6.90
C ALA A 41 -19.68 16.19 -6.15
N LYS A 42 -19.37 15.16 -5.35
CA LYS A 42 -20.36 14.38 -4.59
C LYS A 42 -20.49 14.80 -3.12
N ASN A 43 -19.80 15.87 -2.67
CA ASN A 43 -19.72 16.26 -1.25
C ASN A 43 -19.38 15.07 -0.33
N ALA A 44 -18.46 14.21 -0.78
CA ALA A 44 -18.06 13.04 -0.02
C ALA A 44 -17.41 13.47 1.30
N ARG A 45 -17.80 12.85 2.41
CA ARG A 45 -17.16 13.13 3.70
C ARG A 45 -15.75 12.56 3.69
N LEU A 46 -14.79 13.30 4.25
CA LEU A 46 -13.40 12.87 4.40
C LEU A 46 -13.27 11.50 5.10
N MET A 47 -14.17 11.22 6.05
CA MET A 47 -14.19 9.95 6.78
C MET A 47 -14.58 8.77 5.88
N ASP A 48 -15.52 8.96 4.95
CA ASP A 48 -15.93 7.93 4.00
C ASP A 48 -14.79 7.62 3.01
N ILE A 49 -14.04 8.66 2.60
CA ILE A 49 -12.86 8.52 1.73
C ILE A 49 -11.77 7.74 2.46
N PHE A 50 -11.51 8.04 3.73
CA PHE A 50 -10.51 7.32 4.52
C PHE A 50 -10.86 5.83 4.68
N ILE A 51 -12.11 5.53 5.02
CA ILE A 51 -12.60 4.15 5.15
C ILE A 51 -12.49 3.42 3.80
N TYR A 52 -12.86 4.08 2.70
CA TYR A 52 -12.73 3.53 1.35
C TYR A 52 -11.29 3.11 1.02
N TYR A 53 -10.31 3.98 1.26
CA TYR A 53 -8.90 3.64 1.04
C TYR A 53 -8.39 2.57 2.00
N LEU A 54 -8.87 2.54 3.25
CA LEU A 54 -8.53 1.47 4.20
C LEU A 54 -8.98 0.09 3.68
N TYR A 55 -10.18 0.00 3.12
CA TYR A 55 -10.69 -1.25 2.50
C TYR A 55 -9.99 -1.62 1.19
N LEU A 56 -9.49 -0.65 0.45
CA LEU A 56 -8.70 -0.88 -0.78
C LEU A 56 -7.26 -1.31 -0.52
N THR A 57 -6.70 -0.90 0.63
CA THR A 57 -5.28 -1.14 0.97
C THR A 57 -4.88 -2.62 0.84
N PRO A 58 -5.66 -3.62 1.33
CA PRO A 58 -5.33 -5.04 1.14
C PRO A 58 -5.24 -5.44 -0.35
N SER A 59 -6.13 -4.93 -1.19
CA SER A 59 -6.10 -5.20 -2.63
C SER A 59 -4.85 -4.61 -3.28
N TYR A 60 -4.45 -3.40 -2.89
CA TYR A 60 -3.22 -2.77 -3.38
C TYR A 60 -1.97 -3.53 -2.91
N ILE A 61 -1.96 -4.04 -1.68
CA ILE A 61 -0.87 -4.89 -1.20
C ILE A 61 -0.74 -6.13 -2.08
N VAL A 62 -1.82 -6.87 -2.33
CA VAL A 62 -1.79 -8.07 -3.20
C VAL A 62 -1.28 -7.75 -4.60
N LEU A 63 -1.71 -6.62 -5.16
CA LEU A 63 -1.27 -6.16 -6.48
C LEU A 63 0.22 -5.79 -6.52
N LEU A 64 0.74 -5.20 -5.45
CA LEU A 64 2.09 -4.63 -5.39
C LEU A 64 3.15 -5.58 -4.81
N ILE A 65 2.75 -6.72 -4.22
CA ILE A 65 3.68 -7.76 -3.74
C ILE A 65 4.70 -8.19 -4.80
N PRO A 66 4.32 -8.50 -6.05
CA PRO A 66 5.27 -8.91 -7.08
C PRO A 66 6.34 -7.84 -7.30
N VAL A 67 5.92 -6.57 -7.40
CA VAL A 67 6.80 -5.42 -7.63
C VAL A 67 7.73 -5.17 -6.45
N ALA A 68 7.25 -5.34 -5.23
CA ALA A 68 8.04 -5.14 -4.02
C ALA A 68 9.00 -6.30 -3.71
N SER A 69 8.80 -7.46 -4.34
CA SER A 69 9.60 -8.68 -4.12
C SER A 69 10.74 -8.87 -5.13
N ILE A 70 10.80 -8.03 -6.17
CA ILE A 70 11.88 -7.99 -7.17
C ILE A 70 13.10 -7.29 -6.57
#